data_AF-A0A6J0K3N5-F1
#
_entry.id   AF-A0A6J0K3N5-F1
#
_cell.length_a   1.000
_cell.length_b   1.000
_cell.length_c   1.000
_cell.angle_alpha   90.00
_cell.angle_beta   90.00
_cell.angle_gamma   90.00
#
_symmetry.space_group_name_H-M   'P 1'
#
loop_
_entity.id
_entity.type
_entity.pdbx_description
1 polymer ?
#
loop_
_entity_poly.entity_id
_entity_poly.type
_entity_poly.pdbx_seq_one_letter_code
_entity_poly.pdbx_strand_id
1 'polypeptide(L)'
;MGRVRTKTVKKSSRQVIEKYYSRMTLDFHTNKKILEEVAIIPSKRLRNKIAGFSTHLMKRIQKGPVRGISLKLQEEERERRMDFVPDESAIRTDVIKVDKETLEMLASLGMGDTPGVSIVETQAPAPTFNRPPRRF
;
A
#
# COMPACT_ATOMS: atom_id res chain seq x y z
N MET A 1 -28.26 -9.15 10.43
CA MET A 1 -27.34 -8.34 9.59
C MET A 1 -27.70 -6.83 9.65
N GLY A 2 -27.23 -6.05 10.63
CA GLY A 2 -27.74 -4.66 10.82
C GLY A 2 -26.73 -3.57 11.21
N ARG A 3 -25.42 -3.86 11.18
CA ARG A 3 -24.39 -2.95 11.73
C ARG A 3 -23.38 -2.48 10.68
N VAL A 4 -23.71 -2.56 9.40
CA VAL A 4 -22.86 -1.99 8.33
C VAL A 4 -23.02 -0.47 8.31
N ARG A 5 -21.89 0.26 8.25
CA ARG A 5 -21.88 1.73 8.27
C ARG A 5 -22.02 2.25 6.84
N THR A 6 -22.79 3.33 6.66
CA THR A 6 -23.02 3.98 5.36
C THR A 6 -21.77 4.70 4.86
N LYS A 7 -21.73 4.98 3.56
CA LYS A 7 -20.61 5.70 2.92
C LYS A 7 -20.35 7.09 3.53
N THR A 8 -21.40 7.79 3.97
CA THR A 8 -21.31 9.10 4.63
C THR A 8 -20.50 9.01 5.92
N VAL A 9 -20.85 8.08 6.80
CA VAL A 9 -20.12 7.84 8.06
C VAL A 9 -18.66 7.46 7.78
N LYS A 10 -18.42 6.56 6.82
CA LYS A 10 -17.06 6.12 6.47
C LYS A 10 -16.21 7.27 5.91
N LYS A 11 -16.78 8.09 5.01
CA LYS A 11 -16.09 9.23 4.39
C LYS A 11 -15.74 10.30 5.42
N SER A 12 -16.71 10.73 6.23
CA SER A 12 -16.49 11.75 7.26
C SER A 12 -15.48 11.29 8.31
N SER A 13 -15.51 10.02 8.72
CA SER A 13 -14.55 9.51 9.72
C SER A 13 -13.12 9.53 9.21
N ARG A 14 -12.88 9.18 7.93
CA ARG A 14 -11.53 9.25 7.35
C ARG A 14 -11.02 10.68 7.30
N GLN A 15 -11.86 11.62 6.83
CA GLN A 15 -11.49 13.04 6.76
C GLN A 15 -11.14 13.63 8.13
N VAL A 16 -11.85 13.26 9.19
CA VAL A 16 -11.53 13.72 10.56
C VAL A 16 -10.18 13.15 11.02
N ILE A 17 -9.91 11.87 10.73
CA ILE A 17 -8.65 11.22 11.10
C ILE A 17 -7.45 11.82 10.35
N GLU A 18 -7.58 12.09 9.05
CA GLU A 18 -6.52 12.70 8.23
C GLU A 18 -6.12 14.08 8.77
N LYS A 19 -7.09 14.89 9.21
CA LYS A 19 -6.85 16.27 9.66
C LYS A 19 -6.48 16.40 11.14
N TYR A 20 -7.07 15.56 12.00
CA TYR A 20 -7.01 15.72 13.46
C TYR A 20 -6.45 14.49 14.17
N TYR A 21 -5.54 13.75 13.52
CA TYR A 21 -4.95 12.53 14.07
C TYR A 21 -4.39 12.72 15.49
N SER A 22 -3.68 13.83 15.74
CA SER A 22 -3.05 14.14 17.03
C SER A 22 -4.03 14.31 18.19
N ARG A 23 -5.27 14.70 17.91
CA ARG A 23 -6.35 14.82 18.92
C ARG A 23 -7.12 13.51 19.08
N MET A 24 -6.97 12.61 18.12
CA MET A 24 -7.52 11.27 18.01
C MET A 24 -7.18 10.33 19.18
N THR A 25 -8.14 9.67 19.84
CA THR A 25 -7.83 8.58 20.80
C THR A 25 -8.48 7.24 20.41
N LEU A 26 -8.23 6.19 21.21
CA LEU A 26 -8.86 4.87 21.06
C LEU A 26 -10.23 4.76 21.74
N ASP A 27 -10.59 5.73 22.59
CA ASP A 27 -11.83 5.73 23.37
C ASP A 27 -13.00 6.39 22.61
N PHE A 28 -14.20 5.90 22.86
CA PHE A 28 -15.41 6.39 22.21
C PHE A 28 -15.90 7.71 22.79
N HIS A 29 -15.86 7.89 24.11
CA HIS A 29 -16.46 9.05 24.77
C HIS A 29 -15.65 10.31 24.52
N THR A 30 -14.33 10.20 24.55
CA THR A 30 -13.39 11.28 24.19
C THR A 30 -13.57 11.70 22.73
N ASN A 31 -13.50 10.76 21.79
CA ASN A 31 -13.67 11.06 20.36
C ASN A 31 -15.04 11.65 20.03
N LYS A 32 -16.09 11.25 20.77
CA LYS A 32 -17.43 11.84 20.63
C LYS A 32 -17.44 13.32 21.00
N LYS A 33 -16.74 13.73 22.07
CA LYS A 33 -16.60 15.13 22.48
C LYS A 33 -15.75 15.92 21.48
N ILE A 34 -14.63 15.36 21.03
CA ILE A 34 -13.77 16.00 20.03
C ILE A 34 -14.54 16.28 18.73
N LEU A 35 -15.39 15.34 18.29
CA LEU A 35 -16.23 15.51 17.10
C LEU A 35 -17.30 16.61 17.26
N GLU A 36 -17.68 16.98 18.48
CA GLU A 36 -18.59 18.10 18.73
C GLU A 36 -17.91 19.45 18.51
N GLU A 37 -16.62 19.54 18.85
CA GLU A 37 -15.83 20.76 18.67
C GLU A 37 -15.32 20.92 17.23
N VAL A 38 -14.92 19.81 16.61
CA VAL A 38 -14.22 19.82 15.31
C VAL A 38 -15.17 19.92 14.13
N ALA A 39 -16.39 19.40 14.25
CA ALA A 39 -17.30 19.26 13.12
C ALA A 39 -18.75 19.60 13.50
N ILE A 40 -19.42 20.34 12.61
CA ILE A 40 -20.85 20.63 12.74
C ILE A 40 -21.62 19.40 12.25
N ILE A 41 -22.08 18.57 13.19
CA ILE A 41 -22.85 17.36 12.91
C ILE A 41 -24.30 17.57 13.35
N PRO A 42 -25.28 17.52 12.44
CA PRO A 42 -26.65 17.94 12.72
C PRO A 42 -27.43 16.99 13.65
N SER A 43 -27.01 15.72 13.78
CA SER A 43 -27.72 14.77 14.63
C SER A 43 -26.79 13.97 15.54
N LYS A 44 -27.27 13.76 16.78
CA LYS A 44 -26.63 12.91 17.80
C LYS A 44 -26.36 11.50 17.29
N ARG A 45 -27.28 10.93 16.51
CA ARG A 45 -27.13 9.58 15.95
C ARG A 45 -26.01 9.49 14.92
N LEU A 46 -25.84 10.51 14.06
CA LEU A 46 -24.72 10.55 13.10
C LEU A 46 -23.39 10.74 13.82
N ARG A 47 -23.33 11.66 14.79
CA ARG A 47 -22.16 11.88 15.64
C ARG A 47 -21.65 10.59 16.27
N ASN A 48 -22.54 9.84 16.91
CA ASN A 48 -22.20 8.57 17.55
C ASN A 48 -21.70 7.52 16.55
N LYS A 49 -22.28 7.46 15.33
CA LYS A 49 -21.81 6.54 14.30
C LYS A 49 -20.42 6.90 13.79
N ILE A 50 -20.13 8.20 13.64
CA ILE A 50 -18.82 8.70 13.20
C ILE A 50 -17.78 8.46 14.29
N ALA A 51 -18.06 8.79 15.55
CA ALA A 51 -17.18 8.50 16.69
C ALA A 51 -16.86 7.00 16.80
N GLY A 52 -17.89 6.16 16.66
CA GLY A 52 -17.75 4.70 16.73
C GLY A 52 -17.00 4.08 15.55
N PHE A 53 -17.06 4.69 14.36
CA PHE A 53 -16.27 4.23 13.22
C PHE A 53 -14.83 4.78 13.26
N SER A 54 -14.65 5.99 13.77
CA SER A 54 -13.33 6.60 13.94
C SER A 54 -12.47 5.84 14.94
N THR A 55 -13.03 5.46 16.10
CA THR A 55 -12.35 4.56 17.07
C THR A 55 -11.96 3.23 16.44
N HIS A 56 -12.83 2.65 15.60
CA HIS A 56 -12.52 1.41 14.89
C HIS A 56 -11.36 1.58 13.90
N LEU A 57 -11.27 2.72 13.21
CA LEU A 57 -10.14 3.03 12.34
C LEU A 57 -8.86 3.27 13.13
N MET A 58 -8.90 3.99 14.25
CA MET A 58 -7.71 4.19 15.10
C MET A 58 -7.13 2.87 15.62
N LYS A 59 -7.99 1.93 16.05
CA LYS A 59 -7.56 0.58 16.45
C LYS A 59 -6.93 -0.22 15.30
N ARG A 60 -7.31 0.07 14.05
CA ARG A 60 -6.70 -0.56 12.86
C ARG A 60 -5.37 0.07 12.52
N ILE A 61 -5.26 1.40 12.61
CA ILE A 61 -4.02 2.15 12.38
C ILE A 61 -2.93 1.67 13.35
N GLN A 62 -3.28 1.41 14.62
CA GLN A 62 -2.34 0.87 15.60
C GLN A 62 -1.78 -0.51 15.20
N LYS A 63 -2.56 -1.33 14.48
CA LYS A 63 -2.13 -2.66 14.02
C LYS A 63 -1.34 -2.61 12.72
N GLY A 64 -1.48 -1.55 11.93
CA GLY A 64 -0.81 -1.41 10.65
C GLY A 64 -1.47 -0.37 9.73
N PRO A 65 -0.89 -0.18 8.53
CA PRO A 65 -1.35 0.84 7.60
C PRO A 65 -2.78 0.54 7.11
N VAL A 66 -3.64 1.56 7.13
CA VAL A 66 -5.03 1.45 6.69
C VAL A 66 -5.19 2.12 5.33
N ARG A 67 -5.66 1.37 4.35
CA ARG A 67 -5.88 1.87 2.98
C ARG A 67 -6.89 3.04 2.96
N GLY A 68 -6.51 4.12 2.27
CA GLY A 68 -7.37 5.26 1.99
C GLY A 68 -7.49 6.26 3.13
N ILE A 69 -6.47 6.33 4.00
CA ILE A 69 -6.25 7.40 4.97
C ILE A 69 -4.82 7.87 4.73
N SER A 70 -4.62 9.13 4.36
CA SER A 70 -3.29 9.75 4.31
C SER A 70 -2.97 10.33 5.69
N LEU A 71 -1.96 9.76 6.34
CA LEU A 71 -1.36 10.36 7.52
C LEU A 71 -0.07 11.01 7.06
N LYS A 72 0.11 12.31 7.32
CA LYS A 72 1.36 13.01 6.98
C LYS A 72 2.59 12.28 7.51
N LEU A 73 2.48 11.72 8.72
CA LEU A 73 3.52 10.89 9.32
C LEU A 73 3.89 9.66 8.47
N GLN A 74 2.91 9.02 7.84
CA GLN A 74 3.16 7.87 6.95
C GLN A 74 3.76 8.30 5.61
N GLU A 75 3.44 9.51 5.14
CA GLU A 75 4.01 10.06 3.91
C GLU A 75 5.50 10.37 4.11
N GLU A 76 5.86 10.99 5.24
CA GLU A 76 7.27 11.27 5.59
C GLU A 76 8.11 10.01 5.77
N GLU A 77 7.59 8.99 6.48
CA GLU A 77 8.30 7.69 6.60
C GLU A 77 8.42 6.98 5.24
N ARG A 78 7.40 7.10 4.40
CA ARG A 78 7.41 6.50 3.06
C ARG A 78 8.42 7.21 2.16
N GLU A 79 8.52 8.53 2.21
CA GLU A 79 9.53 9.31 1.48
C GLU A 79 10.93 8.87 1.90
N ARG A 80 11.23 8.82 3.21
CA ARG A 80 12.54 8.34 3.70
C ARG A 80 12.91 6.94 3.21
N ARG A 81 11.91 6.04 3.10
CA ARG A 81 12.14 4.69 2.61
C ARG A 81 12.34 4.63 1.09
N MET A 82 11.69 5.52 0.33
CA MET A 82 11.83 5.61 -1.12
C MET A 82 13.11 6.34 -1.51
N ASP A 83 13.52 7.34 -0.73
CA ASP A 83 14.76 8.11 -0.90
C ASP A 83 16.00 7.32 -0.47
N PHE A 84 15.82 6.17 0.17
CA PHE A 84 16.91 5.28 0.51
C PHE A 84 17.52 4.69 -0.76
N VAL A 85 18.61 5.28 -1.19
CA VAL A 85 19.49 4.76 -2.24
C VAL A 85 20.54 3.88 -1.57
N PRO A 86 20.57 2.56 -1.84
CA PRO A 86 21.64 1.69 -1.37
C PRO A 86 22.99 2.12 -1.96
N ASP A 87 24.08 1.90 -1.21
CA ASP A 87 25.44 2.19 -1.67
C ASP A 87 25.81 1.36 -2.92
N GLU A 88 25.28 0.15 -3.02
CA GLU A 88 25.45 -0.74 -4.17
C GLU A 88 24.15 -0.87 -4.96
N SER A 89 24.20 -0.48 -6.23
CA SER A 89 23.09 -0.68 -7.16
C SER A 89 22.84 -2.17 -7.39
N ALA A 90 21.57 -2.59 -7.33
CA ALA A 90 21.17 -3.95 -7.68
C ALA A 90 21.53 -4.37 -9.13
N ILE A 91 21.82 -3.39 -10.00
CA ILE A 91 22.25 -3.58 -11.39
C ILE A 91 23.72 -4.04 -11.47
N ARG A 92 24.53 -3.76 -10.44
CA ARG A 92 25.94 -4.15 -10.39
C ARG A 92 26.03 -5.64 -10.07
N THR A 93 25.75 -6.46 -11.06
CA THR A 93 25.95 -7.91 -11.03
C THR A 93 27.19 -8.24 -11.85
N ASP A 94 28.12 -9.01 -11.27
CA ASP A 94 29.35 -9.43 -11.96
C ASP A 94 29.08 -10.39 -13.13
N VAL A 95 27.91 -11.06 -13.12
CA VAL A 95 27.52 -12.06 -14.12
C VAL A 95 26.09 -11.80 -14.59
N ILE A 96 25.95 -11.42 -15.87
CA ILE A 96 24.69 -11.24 -16.58
C ILE A 96 24.37 -12.55 -17.30
N LYS A 97 23.25 -13.18 -16.92
CA LYS A 97 22.79 -14.44 -17.49
C LYS A 97 21.86 -14.14 -18.67
N VAL A 98 22.22 -14.62 -19.86
CA VAL A 98 21.56 -14.27 -21.14
C VAL A 98 21.21 -15.55 -21.90
N ASP A 99 20.10 -15.51 -22.64
CA ASP A 99 19.65 -16.62 -23.49
C ASP A 99 20.41 -16.61 -24.84
N LYS A 100 20.33 -17.69 -25.61
CA LYS A 100 21.04 -17.81 -26.90
C LYS A 100 20.59 -16.76 -27.91
N GLU A 101 19.29 -16.53 -28.06
CA GLU A 101 18.72 -15.54 -28.98
C GLU A 101 19.10 -14.10 -28.62
N THR A 102 19.20 -13.80 -27.31
CA THR A 102 19.57 -12.47 -26.84
C THR A 102 21.07 -12.19 -27.02
N LEU A 103 21.90 -13.23 -27.05
CA LEU A 103 23.33 -13.10 -27.39
C LEU A 103 23.53 -12.82 -28.89
N GLU A 104 22.76 -13.45 -29.77
CA GLU A 104 22.77 -13.17 -31.21
C GLU A 104 22.31 -11.73 -31.52
N MET A 105 21.30 -11.26 -30.79
CA MET A 105 20.88 -9.86 -30.84
C MET A 105 22.02 -8.91 -30.46
N LEU A 106 22.73 -9.18 -29.35
CA LEU A 106 23.88 -8.37 -28.92
C LEU A 106 25.01 -8.36 -29.95
N ALA A 107 25.26 -9.49 -30.62
CA ALA A 107 26.24 -9.58 -31.70
C ALA A 107 25.84 -8.72 -32.92
N SER A 108 24.56 -8.75 -33.32
CA SER A 108 24.06 -7.94 -34.44
C SER A 108 24.10 -6.43 -34.18
N LEU A 109 23.96 -6.02 -32.92
CA LEU A 109 24.05 -4.63 -32.47
C LEU A 109 25.50 -4.15 -32.23
N GLY A 110 26.49 -5.02 -32.42
CA GLY A 110 27.91 -4.71 -32.20
C GLY A 110 28.32 -4.63 -30.71
N MET A 111 27.53 -5.23 -29.80
CA MET A 111 27.79 -5.29 -28.36
C MET A 111 28.17 -6.70 -27.87
N GLY A 112 28.81 -7.50 -28.73
CA GLY A 112 29.17 -8.89 -28.44
C GLY A 112 30.20 -9.06 -27.32
N ASP A 113 31.09 -8.08 -27.12
CA ASP A 113 32.20 -8.15 -26.14
C ASP A 113 31.86 -7.48 -24.80
N THR A 114 30.58 -7.52 -24.40
CA THR A 114 30.16 -6.94 -23.11
C THR A 114 30.66 -7.81 -21.94
N PRO A 115 31.39 -7.24 -20.97
CA PRO A 115 31.98 -8.02 -19.88
C PRO A 115 30.89 -8.56 -18.95
N GLY A 116 31.02 -9.82 -18.55
CA GLY A 116 30.13 -10.47 -17.59
C GLY A 116 28.94 -11.22 -18.19
N VAL A 117 28.78 -11.29 -19.51
CA VAL A 117 27.69 -12.06 -20.15
C VAL A 117 27.99 -13.57 -20.13
N SER A 118 27.05 -14.36 -19.62
CA SER A 118 27.11 -15.82 -19.57
C SER A 118 25.82 -16.45 -20.11
N ILE A 119 25.96 -17.53 -20.88
CA ILE A 119 24.82 -18.25 -21.46
C ILE A 119 24.19 -19.12 -20.38
N VAL A 120 22.87 -19.03 -20.22
CA VAL A 120 22.09 -20.00 -19.43
C VAL A 120 21.23 -20.84 -20.35
N GLU A 121 21.23 -22.15 -20.14
CA GLU A 121 20.23 -23.03 -20.75
C GLU A 121 18.89 -22.79 -20.05
N THR A 122 17.95 -22.16 -20.78
CA THR A 122 16.56 -22.03 -20.34
C THR A 122 16.00 -23.40 -19.98
N GLN A 123 15.79 -23.66 -18.69
CA GLN A 123 14.99 -24.80 -18.26
C GLN A 123 13.58 -24.63 -18.82
N ALA A 124 13.07 -25.71 -19.43
CA ALA A 124 11.77 -25.76 -20.09
C ALA A 124 10.67 -25.08 -19.25
N PRO A 125 9.71 -24.39 -19.89
CA PRO A 125 8.65 -23.69 -19.17
C PRO A 125 7.95 -24.66 -18.22
N ALA A 126 7.87 -24.29 -16.94
CA ALA A 126 7.14 -25.04 -15.94
C ALA A 126 5.72 -25.33 -16.45
N PRO A 127 5.18 -26.55 -16.25
CA PRO A 127 3.89 -26.94 -16.79
C PRO A 127 2.83 -25.94 -16.34
N THR A 128 2.10 -25.40 -17.32
CA THR A 128 0.99 -24.48 -17.11
C THR A 128 0.02 -25.10 -16.11
N PHE A 129 -0.08 -24.49 -14.92
CA PHE A 129 -1.00 -24.94 -13.88
C PHE A 129 -2.42 -24.94 -14.46
N ASN A 130 -2.99 -26.14 -14.60
CA ASN A 130 -4.26 -26.39 -15.24
C ASN A 130 -5.36 -25.65 -14.45
N ARG A 131 -5.72 -24.44 -14.88
CA ARG A 131 -6.78 -23.66 -14.23
C ARG A 131 -8.11 -24.37 -14.50
N PRO A 132 -8.84 -24.81 -13.47
CA PRO A 132 -10.12 -25.45 -13.68
C PRO A 132 -11.08 -24.48 -14.37
N PRO A 133 -11.95 -24.97 -15.27
CA PRO A 133 -12.89 -24.12 -15.99
C PRO A 133 -13.78 -23.37 -14.98
N ARG A 134 -13.93 -22.06 -15.19
CA ARG A 134 -14.91 -21.25 -14.46
C ARG A 134 -16.29 -21.86 -14.71
N ARG A 135 -16.92 -22.39 -13.67
CA ARG A 135 -18.35 -22.72 -13.70
C ARG A 135 -19.12 -21.42 -13.93
N PHE A 136 -19.93 -21.43 -14.99
CA PHE A 136 -21.02 -20.46 -15.19
C PHE A 136 -22.07 -20.63 -14.11
#